data_AF-F5L3S2-F1
#
_entry.id   AF-F5L3S2-F1
#
_cell.length_a   1.000
_cell.length_b   1.000
_cell.length_c   1.000
_cell.angle_alpha   90.00
_cell.angle_beta   90.00
_cell.angle_gamma   90.00
#
_symmetry.space_group_name_H-M   'P 1'
#
loop_
_entity.id
_entity.type
_entity.pdbx_description
1 polymer ?
#
loop_
_entity_poly.entity_id
_entity_poly.type
_entity_poly.pdbx_seq_one_letter_code
_entity_poly.pdbx_strand_id
1 'polypeptide(L)'
;MKRLNLSWKTRICNTQSDDEDPPSHTTTHPDDNAFQSESQPAANKGKLLLEATCVPVDIAYPTDLNMLNEAREKLEAIIDTLHQPNKGKKLKPHTYGKKARRVYLVVAKQRQVSQKKVRKAIREQLQFVKRNLRIVNQVAEPHGLTVLSTKQYRELLVIQELYRQQKEMYHQRKHRVDPIVSLASI
;
A
#
# COMPACT_ATOMS: atom_id res chain seq x y z
N MET A 1 -39.24 34.65 -7.48
CA MET A 1 -39.23 33.27 -8.02
C MET A 1 -37.79 32.88 -8.37
N LYS A 2 -37.24 31.82 -7.75
CA LYS A 2 -35.96 31.20 -8.14
C LYS A 2 -36.15 29.69 -8.05
N ARG A 3 -35.93 28.98 -9.16
CA ARG A 3 -36.13 27.52 -9.24
C ARG A 3 -34.95 26.78 -8.59
N LEU A 4 -35.19 26.04 -7.51
CA LEU A 4 -34.36 24.87 -7.23
C LEU A 4 -34.70 23.79 -8.25
N ASN A 5 -33.70 23.06 -8.72
CA ASN A 5 -33.94 21.82 -9.47
C ASN A 5 -32.91 20.77 -9.04
N LEU A 6 -33.28 19.96 -8.05
CA LEU A 6 -32.57 18.73 -7.71
C LEU A 6 -32.83 17.71 -8.82
N SER A 7 -31.77 17.18 -9.44
CA SER A 7 -31.88 16.07 -10.38
C SER A 7 -30.83 15.02 -10.04
N TRP A 8 -31.24 14.04 -9.23
CA TRP A 8 -30.49 12.81 -8.96
C TRP A 8 -31.39 11.61 -9.30
N LYS A 9 -31.18 11.05 -10.49
CA LYS A 9 -31.79 9.81 -11.00
C LYS A 9 -30.79 9.15 -11.95
N THR A 10 -30.49 7.86 -11.93
CA THR A 10 -30.78 6.78 -10.97
C THR A 10 -29.73 5.68 -11.18
N ARG A 11 -29.49 4.78 -10.21
CA ARG A 11 -29.26 3.37 -10.55
C ARG A 11 -29.97 2.48 -9.54
N ILE A 12 -30.78 1.57 -10.08
CA ILE A 12 -31.72 0.70 -9.39
C ILE A 12 -31.01 -0.61 -9.01
N CYS A 13 -31.39 -1.20 -7.89
CA CYS A 13 -31.27 -2.65 -7.67
C CYS A 13 -32.65 -3.14 -7.20
N ASN A 14 -33.10 -4.27 -7.74
CA ASN A 14 -34.46 -4.80 -7.57
C ASN A 14 -34.43 -6.05 -6.67
N THR A 15 -35.35 -6.14 -5.72
CA THR A 15 -35.61 -7.35 -4.92
C THR A 15 -37.11 -7.41 -4.62
N GLN A 16 -37.75 -8.54 -4.96
CA GLN A 16 -39.15 -8.89 -4.65
C GLN A 16 -39.23 -10.43 -4.53
N SER A 17 -39.94 -10.94 -3.53
CA SER A 17 -40.50 -12.31 -3.47
C SER A 17 -41.16 -12.56 -2.11
N ASP A 18 -42.43 -12.97 -2.16
CA ASP A 18 -43.47 -12.69 -1.15
C ASP A 18 -44.58 -13.78 -1.31
N ASP A 19 -45.23 -14.44 -0.33
CA ASP A 19 -45.10 -14.45 1.15
C ASP A 19 -45.23 -15.89 1.77
N GLU A 20 -46.44 -16.49 1.81
CA GLU A 20 -46.90 -17.86 2.23
C GLU A 20 -46.64 -18.40 3.69
N ASP A 21 -47.63 -18.18 4.58
CA ASP A 21 -48.06 -19.07 5.72
C ASP A 21 -49.16 -20.06 5.20
N PRO A 22 -49.67 -21.16 5.87
CA PRO A 22 -49.95 -21.37 7.32
C PRO A 22 -49.84 -22.90 7.75
N PRO A 23 -50.66 -23.56 8.62
CA PRO A 23 -51.56 -23.18 9.75
C PRO A 23 -51.35 -23.97 11.09
N SER A 24 -52.29 -23.82 12.04
CA SER A 24 -52.30 -24.34 13.44
C SER A 24 -53.26 -25.55 13.67
N HIS A 25 -53.03 -26.43 14.67
CA HIS A 25 -54.05 -26.92 15.66
C HIS A 25 -53.55 -27.91 16.77
N THR A 26 -53.62 -27.45 18.04
CA THR A 26 -54.03 -28.08 19.34
C THR A 26 -53.86 -29.58 19.75
N THR A 27 -53.39 -29.76 21.02
CA THR A 27 -53.76 -30.75 22.09
C THR A 27 -53.03 -32.10 22.33
N THR A 28 -52.75 -32.33 23.64
CA THR A 28 -52.86 -33.59 24.43
C THR A 28 -51.57 -34.31 24.87
N HIS A 29 -51.39 -34.43 26.20
CA HIS A 29 -50.44 -35.32 26.90
C HIS A 29 -50.86 -36.80 26.73
N PRO A 30 -49.93 -37.77 26.72
CA PRO A 30 -49.69 -38.50 27.97
C PRO A 30 -48.26 -39.04 28.21
N ASP A 31 -47.96 -39.18 29.50
CA ASP A 31 -47.32 -40.29 30.24
C ASP A 31 -46.00 -40.97 29.82
N ASP A 32 -45.26 -41.31 30.88
CA ASP A 32 -44.05 -42.11 30.91
C ASP A 32 -44.20 -43.50 30.28
N ASN A 33 -43.18 -43.94 29.53
CA ASN A 33 -42.70 -45.31 29.67
C ASN A 33 -41.21 -45.44 29.33
N ALA A 34 -40.46 -46.16 30.17
CA ALA A 34 -39.03 -46.36 30.03
C ALA A 34 -38.73 -47.68 29.30
N PHE A 35 -37.90 -47.64 28.26
CA PHE A 35 -37.17 -48.81 27.79
C PHE A 35 -35.75 -48.43 27.38
N GLN A 36 -34.76 -49.09 27.99
CA GLN A 36 -33.36 -49.00 27.61
C GLN A 36 -33.02 -50.05 26.54
N SER A 37 -32.20 -49.69 25.57
CA SER A 37 -31.38 -50.65 24.81
C SER A 37 -30.10 -49.97 24.30
N GLU A 38 -29.01 -50.73 24.31
CA GLU A 38 -27.64 -50.19 24.24
C GLU A 38 -27.11 -49.94 22.82
N SER A 39 -25.91 -49.34 22.78
CA SER A 39 -24.94 -49.31 21.67
C SER A 39 -25.10 -48.26 20.57
N GLN A 40 -24.47 -47.09 20.80
CA GLN A 40 -23.62 -46.40 19.82
C GLN A 40 -22.45 -45.76 20.59
N PRO A 41 -21.18 -45.88 20.16
CA PRO A 41 -20.12 -45.04 20.71
C PRO A 41 -20.43 -43.60 20.32
N ALA A 42 -20.64 -42.72 21.30
CA ALA A 42 -21.01 -41.33 21.04
C ALA A 42 -19.93 -40.66 20.19
N ALA A 43 -20.26 -40.33 18.93
CA ALA A 43 -19.39 -39.55 18.06
C ALA A 43 -18.95 -38.28 18.81
N ASN A 44 -17.66 -37.95 18.78
CA ASN A 44 -17.08 -36.89 19.60
C ASN A 44 -17.69 -35.52 19.27
N LYS A 45 -18.76 -35.12 19.97
CA LYS A 45 -19.43 -33.80 19.84
C LYS A 45 -18.66 -32.66 20.54
N GLY A 46 -17.33 -32.77 20.59
CA GLY A 46 -16.44 -31.75 21.10
C GLY A 46 -16.18 -30.69 20.03
N LYS A 47 -16.31 -29.41 20.38
CA LYS A 47 -15.90 -28.31 19.50
C LYS A 47 -14.38 -28.20 19.53
N LEU A 48 -13.73 -28.55 18.43
CA LEU A 48 -12.27 -28.45 18.30
C LEU A 48 -11.83 -26.98 18.38
N LEU A 49 -11.27 -26.58 19.52
CA LEU A 49 -10.58 -25.31 19.66
C LEU A 49 -9.14 -25.50 19.17
N LEU A 50 -8.86 -25.11 17.93
CA LEU A 50 -7.48 -24.94 17.49
C LEU A 50 -6.88 -23.74 18.23
N GLU A 51 -5.85 -23.98 19.02
CA GLU A 51 -4.87 -22.94 19.38
C GLU A 51 -4.25 -22.39 18.08
N ALA A 52 -4.73 -21.23 17.64
CA ALA A 52 -4.20 -20.57 16.47
C ALA A 52 -2.80 -20.06 16.79
N THR A 53 -1.78 -20.80 16.36
CA THR A 53 -0.39 -20.32 16.40
C THR A 53 -0.29 -19.08 15.52
N CYS A 54 -0.36 -17.91 16.15
CA CYS A 54 -0.43 -16.62 15.47
C CYS A 54 0.93 -16.29 14.83
N VAL A 55 1.05 -16.56 13.53
CA VAL A 55 2.15 -16.04 12.71
C VAL A 55 2.07 -14.51 12.74
N PRO A 56 3.19 -13.77 12.96
CA PRO A 56 3.15 -12.33 13.06
C PRO A 56 2.58 -11.69 11.77
N VAL A 57 1.44 -11.02 11.92
CA VAL A 57 0.67 -10.38 10.83
C VAL A 57 1.31 -9.06 10.37
N ASP A 58 2.44 -8.65 10.96
CA ASP A 58 3.02 -7.31 10.82
C ASP A 58 4.18 -7.24 9.78
N ILE A 59 3.97 -7.83 8.61
CA ILE A 59 4.84 -7.63 7.44
C ILE A 59 4.19 -6.60 6.51
N ALA A 60 4.64 -5.36 6.61
CA ALA A 60 4.19 -4.27 5.74
C ALA A 60 4.68 -4.47 4.31
N TYR A 61 3.80 -4.95 3.41
CA TYR A 61 4.11 -5.10 1.99
C TYR A 61 4.53 -3.75 1.36
N PRO A 62 5.62 -3.72 0.57
CA PRO A 62 6.08 -2.50 -0.07
C PRO A 62 5.04 -2.02 -1.10
N THR A 63 4.43 -0.88 -0.81
CA THR A 63 3.59 -0.15 -1.78
C THR A 63 4.48 0.77 -2.62
N ASP A 64 4.16 0.96 -3.90
CA ASP A 64 4.81 1.91 -4.82
C ASP A 64 5.16 3.26 -4.16
N LEU A 65 4.24 3.80 -3.37
CA LEU A 65 4.39 5.07 -2.66
C LEU A 65 5.49 5.03 -1.57
N ASN A 66 5.60 3.91 -0.84
CA ASN A 66 6.60 3.72 0.21
C ASN A 66 7.98 3.54 -0.43
N MET A 67 8.06 2.70 -1.45
CA MET A 67 9.28 2.45 -2.25
C MET A 67 9.83 3.76 -2.85
N LEU A 68 8.96 4.60 -3.42
CA LEU A 68 9.34 5.90 -3.97
C LEU A 68 9.74 6.92 -2.88
N ASN A 69 9.16 6.86 -1.67
CA ASN A 69 9.62 7.71 -0.57
C ASN A 69 11.01 7.28 -0.06
N GLU A 70 11.24 5.98 0.10
CA GLU A 70 12.56 5.48 0.50
C GLU A 70 13.61 5.85 -0.56
N ALA A 71 13.33 5.60 -1.85
CA ALA A 71 14.19 6.00 -2.96
C ALA A 71 14.53 7.49 -2.94
N ARG A 72 13.56 8.36 -2.62
CA ARG A 72 13.78 9.80 -2.45
C ARG A 72 14.74 10.09 -1.29
N GLU A 73 14.56 9.46 -0.13
CA GLU A 73 15.38 9.68 1.07
C GLU A 73 16.82 9.24 0.85
N LYS A 74 17.01 8.08 0.22
CA LYS A 74 18.33 7.59 -0.21
C LYS A 74 19.01 8.55 -1.19
N LEU A 75 18.28 9.06 -2.19
CA LEU A 75 18.82 10.07 -3.12
C LEU A 75 19.19 11.39 -2.42
N GLU A 76 18.43 11.83 -1.41
CA GLU A 76 18.80 12.99 -0.60
C GLU A 76 20.10 12.74 0.16
N ALA A 77 20.28 11.57 0.78
CA ALA A 77 21.54 11.18 1.41
C ALA A 77 22.72 11.09 0.41
N ILE A 78 22.50 10.59 -0.80
CA ILE A 78 23.49 10.51 -1.88
C ILE A 78 23.93 11.92 -2.33
N ILE A 79 22.99 12.86 -2.51
CA ILE A 79 23.30 14.27 -2.82
C ILE A 79 24.13 14.90 -1.69
N ASP A 80 23.79 14.59 -0.45
CA ASP A 80 24.50 15.09 0.73
C ASP A 80 25.94 14.54 0.84
N THR A 81 26.19 13.28 0.44
CA THR A 81 27.53 12.69 0.33
C THR A 81 28.32 13.30 -0.83
N LEU A 82 27.74 13.39 -2.04
CA LEU A 82 28.40 13.98 -3.21
C LEU A 82 28.74 15.47 -3.03
N HIS A 83 27.98 16.19 -2.20
CA HIS A 83 28.26 17.61 -1.91
C HIS A 83 29.39 17.82 -0.88
N GLN A 84 29.79 16.82 -0.09
CA GLN A 84 30.81 16.98 0.96
C GLN A 84 32.11 17.67 0.47
N PRO A 85 32.74 17.28 -0.66
CA PRO A 85 34.00 17.89 -1.12
C PRO A 85 33.83 19.33 -1.63
N ASN A 86 32.58 19.73 -1.91
CA ASN A 86 32.21 21.05 -2.41
C ASN A 86 31.70 21.98 -1.31
N LYS A 87 31.63 21.53 -0.04
CA LYS A 87 31.31 22.38 1.12
C LYS A 87 32.29 23.57 1.18
N GLY A 88 31.75 24.76 1.42
CA GLY A 88 32.50 26.02 1.38
C GLY A 88 32.83 26.55 -0.03
N LYS A 89 32.87 25.70 -1.07
CA LYS A 89 33.20 26.10 -2.46
C LYS A 89 31.97 26.38 -3.32
N LYS A 90 30.90 25.59 -3.18
CA LYS A 90 29.65 25.72 -3.95
C LYS A 90 28.44 25.54 -3.04
N LEU A 91 27.40 26.34 -3.24
CA LEU A 91 26.14 26.17 -2.52
C LEU A 91 25.52 24.80 -2.84
N LYS A 92 24.97 24.14 -1.82
CA LYS A 92 24.26 22.86 -1.97
C LYS A 92 23.00 23.07 -2.83
N PRO A 93 22.74 22.25 -3.86
CA PRO A 93 21.52 22.34 -4.64
C PRO A 93 20.26 22.19 -3.79
N HIS A 94 19.22 22.98 -4.08
CA HIS A 94 17.97 22.94 -3.31
C HIS A 94 17.20 21.63 -3.57
N THR A 95 17.02 20.82 -2.53
CA THR A 95 16.14 19.63 -2.55
C THR A 95 14.80 19.95 -1.88
N TYR A 96 13.71 19.45 -2.46
CA TYR A 96 12.35 19.67 -1.95
C TYR A 96 11.98 18.75 -0.77
N GLY A 97 12.95 18.20 -0.02
CA GLY A 97 12.75 17.12 0.95
C GLY A 97 11.65 17.40 1.99
N LYS A 98 11.61 18.61 2.57
CA LYS A 98 10.53 19.03 3.50
C LYS A 98 9.13 18.98 2.86
N LYS A 99 9.02 19.36 1.58
CA LYS A 99 7.76 19.33 0.81
C LYS A 99 7.38 17.90 0.44
N ALA A 100 8.34 17.10 -0.03
CA ALA A 100 8.11 15.72 -0.44
C ALA A 100 7.73 14.80 0.73
N ARG A 101 8.39 14.96 1.89
CA ARG A 101 8.00 14.29 3.14
C ARG A 101 6.59 14.68 3.59
N ARG A 102 6.21 15.97 3.47
CA ARG A 102 4.84 16.42 3.78
C ARG A 102 3.81 15.76 2.87
N VAL A 103 4.06 15.70 1.56
CA VAL A 103 3.19 15.02 0.58
C VAL A 103 3.01 13.54 0.91
N TYR A 104 4.10 12.84 1.23
CA TYR A 104 4.06 11.44 1.67
C TYR A 104 3.21 11.28 2.95
N LEU A 105 3.53 12.03 4.01
CA LEU A 105 2.86 11.93 5.31
C LEU A 105 1.36 12.23 5.25
N VAL A 106 0.91 13.12 4.36
CA VAL A 106 -0.52 13.39 4.16
C VAL A 106 -1.26 12.12 3.73
N VAL A 107 -0.67 11.28 2.88
CA VAL A 107 -1.30 10.02 2.42
C VAL A 107 -1.03 8.87 3.39
N ALA A 108 0.21 8.71 3.86
CA ALA A 108 0.61 7.61 4.74
C ALA A 108 -0.13 7.62 6.10
N LYS A 109 -0.61 8.78 6.58
CA LYS A 109 -1.38 8.91 7.83
C LYS A 109 -2.89 8.64 7.68
N GLN A 110 -3.42 8.46 6.47
CA GLN A 110 -4.85 8.25 6.25
C GLN A 110 -5.21 6.75 6.36
N ARG A 111 -6.10 6.39 7.29
CA ARG A 111 -6.58 4.99 7.49
C ARG A 111 -7.16 4.35 6.21
N GLN A 112 -7.80 5.15 5.37
CA GLN A 112 -8.38 4.72 4.10
C GLN A 112 -8.13 5.79 3.04
N VAL A 113 -7.46 5.42 1.95
CA VAL A 113 -7.03 6.34 0.89
C VAL A 113 -7.69 5.99 -0.45
N SER A 114 -8.36 6.97 -1.06
CA SER A 114 -8.91 6.79 -2.40
C SER A 114 -7.78 6.56 -3.42
N GLN A 115 -7.98 5.63 -4.35
CA GLN A 115 -7.07 5.36 -5.48
C GLN A 115 -6.64 6.63 -6.23
N LYS A 116 -7.52 7.63 -6.35
CA LYS A 116 -7.20 8.94 -6.96
C LYS A 116 -6.14 9.71 -6.15
N LYS A 117 -6.18 9.66 -4.81
CA LYS A 117 -5.19 10.27 -3.91
C LYS A 117 -3.85 9.52 -3.99
N VAL A 118 -3.87 8.19 -3.94
CA VAL A 118 -2.67 7.35 -4.06
C VAL A 118 -1.95 7.63 -5.37
N ARG A 119 -2.67 7.59 -6.50
CA ARG A 119 -2.10 7.88 -7.83
C ARG A 119 -1.55 9.31 -7.94
N LYS A 120 -2.18 10.29 -7.30
CA LYS A 120 -1.63 11.66 -7.21
C LYS A 120 -0.31 11.69 -6.42
N ALA A 121 -0.23 11.03 -5.27
CA ALA A 121 0.98 10.98 -4.47
C ALA A 121 2.14 10.25 -5.18
N ILE A 122 1.86 9.14 -5.87
CA ILE A 122 2.85 8.44 -6.72
C ILE A 122 3.38 9.39 -7.81
N ARG A 123 2.51 10.14 -8.50
CA ARG A 123 2.93 11.15 -9.49
C ARG A 123 3.87 12.19 -8.87
N GLU A 124 3.54 12.70 -7.68
CA GLU A 124 4.36 13.71 -7.00
C GLU A 124 5.71 13.13 -6.54
N GLN A 125 5.75 11.90 -5.98
CA GLN A 125 7.01 11.24 -5.62
C GLN A 125 7.89 10.93 -6.84
N LEU A 126 7.32 10.44 -7.95
CA LEU A 126 8.06 10.28 -9.21
C LEU A 126 8.71 11.59 -9.70
N GLN A 127 8.08 12.75 -9.46
CA GLN A 127 8.66 14.05 -9.80
C GLN A 127 9.77 14.49 -8.83
N PHE A 128 9.70 14.11 -7.55
CA PHE A 128 10.79 14.34 -6.60
C PHE A 128 11.99 13.44 -6.91
N VAL A 129 11.79 12.13 -7.11
CA VAL A 129 12.83 11.17 -7.50
C VAL A 129 13.50 11.61 -8.82
N LYS A 130 12.74 11.95 -9.87
CA LYS A 130 13.28 12.46 -11.14
C LYS A 130 14.18 13.70 -10.95
N ARG A 131 13.78 14.61 -10.07
CA ARG A 131 14.54 15.84 -9.80
C ARG A 131 15.80 15.55 -8.99
N ASN A 132 15.72 14.68 -7.99
CA ASN A 132 16.89 14.29 -7.21
C ASN A 132 17.91 13.53 -8.08
N LEU A 133 17.48 12.64 -8.98
CA LEU A 133 18.36 12.00 -9.97
C LEU A 133 19.08 13.03 -10.87
N ARG A 134 18.37 14.07 -11.35
CA ARG A 134 19.02 15.16 -12.10
C ARG A 134 20.07 15.91 -11.25
N ILE A 135 19.78 16.16 -9.97
CA ILE A 135 20.73 16.81 -9.06
C ILE A 135 21.95 15.91 -8.81
N VAL A 136 21.76 14.60 -8.62
CA VAL A 136 22.87 13.64 -8.47
C VAL A 136 23.82 13.74 -9.67
N ASN A 137 23.30 13.69 -10.90
CA ASN A 137 24.13 13.82 -12.10
C ASN A 137 24.89 15.16 -12.13
N GLN A 138 24.23 16.28 -11.82
CA GLN A 138 24.85 17.61 -11.80
C GLN A 138 25.93 17.80 -10.73
N VAL A 139 25.79 17.14 -9.57
CA VAL A 139 26.81 17.20 -8.49
C VAL A 139 27.94 16.20 -8.76
N ALA A 140 27.67 15.11 -9.48
CA ALA A 140 28.65 14.09 -9.84
C ALA A 140 29.56 14.50 -11.01
N GLU A 141 29.13 15.36 -11.95
CA GLU A 141 29.94 15.74 -13.13
C GLU A 141 31.41 16.15 -12.83
N PRO A 142 31.72 16.96 -11.80
CA PRO A 142 33.10 17.43 -11.59
C PRO A 142 34.07 16.38 -11.02
N HIS A 143 33.56 15.40 -10.27
CA HIS A 143 34.38 14.50 -9.43
C HIS A 143 34.07 13.00 -9.67
N GLY A 144 33.08 12.71 -10.52
CA GLY A 144 32.48 11.39 -10.67
C GLY A 144 31.66 10.93 -9.46
N LEU A 145 31.35 9.64 -9.45
CA LEU A 145 30.65 8.95 -8.34
C LEU A 145 31.63 8.38 -7.28
N THR A 146 32.91 8.71 -7.38
CA THR A 146 34.03 8.19 -6.55
C THR A 146 33.88 8.45 -5.05
N VAL A 147 33.11 9.48 -4.68
CA VAL A 147 32.84 9.89 -3.29
C VAL A 147 31.77 9.01 -2.63
N LEU A 148 31.02 8.22 -3.39
CA LEU A 148 29.97 7.35 -2.85
C LEU A 148 30.54 6.06 -2.26
N SER A 149 29.96 5.64 -1.14
CA SER A 149 30.19 4.28 -0.63
C SER A 149 29.63 3.23 -1.61
N THR A 150 30.21 2.03 -1.60
CA THR A 150 29.73 0.88 -2.41
C THR A 150 28.24 0.60 -2.20
N LYS A 151 27.73 0.81 -0.98
CA LYS A 151 26.30 0.70 -0.66
C LYS A 151 25.48 1.77 -1.39
N GLN A 152 25.85 3.05 -1.26
CA GLN A 152 25.15 4.15 -1.94
C GLN A 152 25.20 4.04 -3.46
N TYR A 153 26.28 3.50 -4.02
CA TYR A 153 26.38 3.23 -5.45
C TYR A 153 25.39 2.15 -5.91
N ARG A 154 25.28 1.04 -5.17
CA ARG A 154 24.24 0.01 -5.42
C ARG A 154 22.84 0.57 -5.25
N GLU A 155 22.58 1.30 -4.17
CA GLU A 155 21.31 1.99 -3.94
C GLU A 155 20.95 2.91 -5.12
N LEU A 156 21.91 3.70 -5.63
CA LEU A 156 21.69 4.59 -6.79
C LEU A 156 21.26 3.82 -8.06
N LEU A 157 21.94 2.71 -8.38
CA LEU A 157 21.58 1.87 -9.54
C LEU A 157 20.18 1.28 -9.40
N VAL A 158 19.86 0.72 -8.24
CA VAL A 158 18.55 0.14 -7.96
C VAL A 158 17.45 1.21 -7.97
N ILE A 159 17.72 2.42 -7.49
CA ILE A 159 16.78 3.56 -7.56
C ILE A 159 16.52 4.00 -9.00
N GLN A 160 17.51 3.93 -9.90
CA GLN A 160 17.32 4.25 -11.32
C GLN A 160 16.35 3.26 -11.98
N GLU A 161 16.53 1.95 -11.76
CA GLU A 161 15.62 0.93 -12.29
C GLU A 161 14.23 0.97 -11.63
N LEU A 162 14.15 1.13 -10.31
CA LEU A 162 12.90 1.36 -9.59
C LEU A 162 12.15 2.57 -10.17
N TYR A 163 12.84 3.68 -10.43
CA TYR A 163 12.24 4.85 -11.07
C TYR A 163 11.76 4.55 -12.49
N ARG A 164 12.51 3.78 -13.29
CA ARG A 164 12.11 3.37 -14.65
C ARG A 164 10.83 2.55 -14.61
N GLN A 165 10.78 1.50 -13.79
CA GLN A 165 9.63 0.61 -13.63
C GLN A 165 8.39 1.35 -13.10
N GLN A 166 8.55 2.12 -12.01
CA GLN A 166 7.44 2.86 -11.41
C GLN A 166 6.88 3.95 -12.33
N LYS A 167 7.74 4.60 -13.13
CA LYS A 167 7.30 5.52 -14.19
C LYS A 167 6.51 4.79 -15.28
N GLU A 168 6.97 3.61 -15.71
CA GLU A 168 6.28 2.78 -16.70
C GLU A 168 4.89 2.34 -16.21
N MET A 169 4.82 1.76 -15.01
CA MET A 169 3.57 1.37 -14.33
C MET A 169 2.61 2.54 -14.22
N TYR A 170 3.10 3.72 -13.79
CA TYR A 170 2.28 4.92 -13.71
C TYR A 170 1.66 5.31 -15.05
N HIS A 171 2.45 5.34 -16.15
CA HIS A 171 1.95 5.73 -17.47
C HIS A 171 1.00 4.69 -18.07
N GLN A 172 1.40 3.42 -18.10
CA GLN A 172 0.64 2.32 -18.71
C GLN A 172 -0.56 1.87 -17.86
N ARG A 173 -0.69 2.37 -16.61
CA ARG A 173 -1.68 1.93 -15.61
C ARG A 173 -1.58 0.44 -15.26
N LYS A 174 -0.39 -0.14 -15.40
CA LYS A 174 -0.09 -1.50 -14.93
C LYS A 174 0.18 -1.48 -13.43
N HIS A 175 -0.20 -2.56 -12.75
CA HIS A 175 0.02 -2.77 -11.31
C HIS A 175 1.25 -3.63 -11.00
N ARG A 176 1.91 -4.22 -12.02
CA ARG A 176 3.12 -5.06 -11.90
C ARG A 176 4.00 -4.91 -13.13
N VAL A 177 5.31 -5.11 -12.93
CA VAL A 177 6.36 -5.29 -13.94
C VAL A 177 7.34 -6.30 -13.33
N ASP A 178 7.61 -7.41 -14.01
CA ASP A 178 8.37 -8.51 -13.42
C ASP A 178 9.83 -8.52 -13.92
N PRO A 179 10.84 -8.71 -13.03
CA PRO A 179 10.73 -8.68 -11.56
C PRO A 179 10.65 -7.23 -11.03
N ILE A 180 9.85 -7.01 -9.98
CA ILE A 180 9.75 -5.69 -9.32
C ILE A 180 11.04 -5.40 -8.55
N VAL A 181 11.66 -4.25 -8.84
CA VAL A 181 12.88 -3.79 -8.20
C VAL A 181 12.56 -3.12 -6.85
N SER A 182 13.09 -3.66 -5.75
CA SER A 182 12.91 -3.15 -4.40
C SER A 182 14.22 -2.80 -3.71
N LEU A 183 14.22 -1.80 -2.82
CA LEU A 183 15.40 -1.37 -2.07
C LEU A 183 15.74 -2.31 -0.89
N ALA A 184 14.79 -3.14 -0.47
CA ALA A 184 15.00 -4.17 0.55
C ALA A 184 15.85 -5.36 0.05
N SER A 185 16.22 -5.37 -1.23
CA SER A 185 17.01 -6.43 -1.88
C SER A 185 18.53 -6.11 -1.96
N ILE A 186 19.03 -5.13 -1.18
CA ILE A 186 20.43 -4.63 -1.23
C ILE A 186 21.11 -4.65 0.16
#